data_AF-A0A063Z8H6-F1
#
_entry.id   AF-A0A063Z8H6-F1
#
_cell.length_a   1.000
_cell.length_b   1.000
_cell.length_c   1.000
_cell.angle_alpha   90.00
_cell.angle_beta   90.00
_cell.angle_gamma   90.00
#
_symmetry.space_group_name_H-M   'P 1'
#
loop_
_entity.id
_entity.type
_entity.pdbx_description
1 polymer ?
#
loop_
_entity_poly.entity_id
_entity_poly.type
_entity_poly.pdbx_seq_one_letter_code
_entity_poly.pdbx_strand_id
1 'polypeptide(L)' 'MHRCAGNSPPGPYPGVGKAYERLFSYMNEHRLVPAGPSRELYLNDPGEVPEEELLTEVQFPVEEIPPSP' A
#
# COMPACT_ATOMS: atom_id res chain seq x y z
N MET A 1 -1.97 -4.37 7.54
CA MET A 1 -0.62 -4.47 6.95
C MET A 1 -0.76 -5.17 5.60
N HIS A 2 -0.55 -4.48 4.49
CA HIS A 2 -0.70 -5.06 3.15
C HIS A 2 0.67 -5.09 2.45
N ARG A 3 1.17 -6.29 2.19
CA ARG A 3 2.37 -6.53 1.34
C ARG A 3 1.90 -6.84 -0.08
N CYS A 4 2.59 -6.34 -1.09
CA CYS A 4 2.30 -6.65 -2.49
C CYS A 4 3.53 -7.19 -3.22
N ALA A 5 3.32 -8.22 -4.05
CA ALA A 5 4.28 -8.75 -5.02
C ALA A 5 3.64 -8.61 -6.43
N GLY A 6 4.44 -8.24 -7.43
CA GLY A 6 3.98 -7.49 -8.63
C GLY A 6 3.43 -8.29 -9.83
N ASN A 7 2.70 -7.58 -10.71
CA ASN A 7 2.67 -7.74 -12.19
C ASN A 7 1.79 -6.65 -12.87
N SER A 8 2.41 -5.65 -13.52
CA SER A 8 1.94 -4.74 -14.61
C SER A 8 2.92 -3.54 -14.80
N PRO A 9 3.35 -3.12 -16.02
CA PRO A 9 4.45 -2.12 -16.21
C PRO A 9 3.99 -0.65 -16.10
N PRO A 10 4.84 0.43 -15.95
CA PRO A 10 6.31 0.54 -15.85
C PRO A 10 6.85 1.35 -14.63
N GLY A 11 8.15 1.16 -14.29
CA GLY A 11 8.88 1.83 -13.20
C GLY A 11 9.19 0.87 -12.04
N PRO A 12 10.32 1.02 -11.31
CA PRO A 12 10.64 0.12 -10.21
C PRO A 12 9.46 0.13 -9.25
N TYR A 13 8.99 -1.04 -8.82
CA TYR A 13 7.81 -1.24 -7.94
C TYR A 13 6.41 -1.18 -8.61
N PRO A 14 6.15 -1.99 -9.65
CA PRO A 14 4.84 -2.08 -10.34
C PRO A 14 3.65 -2.49 -9.43
N GLY A 15 3.93 -3.06 -8.26
CA GLY A 15 2.91 -3.49 -7.30
C GLY A 15 2.29 -2.38 -6.44
N VAL A 16 2.90 -1.19 -6.40
CA VAL A 16 2.53 -0.14 -5.43
C VAL A 16 1.13 0.41 -5.70
N GLY A 17 0.78 0.71 -6.96
CA GLY A 17 -0.56 1.21 -7.31
C GLY A 17 -1.69 0.26 -6.85
N LYS A 18 -1.52 -1.04 -7.12
CA LYS A 18 -2.47 -2.09 -6.66
C LYS A 18 -2.54 -2.19 -5.13
N ALA A 19 -1.44 -1.90 -4.42
CA ALA A 19 -1.42 -1.87 -2.96
C ALA A 19 -2.27 -0.72 -2.42
N TYR A 20 -2.16 0.48 -3.01
CA TYR A 20 -3.01 1.63 -2.68
C TYR A 20 -4.48 1.32 -2.95
N GLU A 21 -4.82 0.77 -4.12
CA GLU A 21 -6.21 0.39 -4.46
C GLU A 21 -6.83 -0.55 -3.41
N ARG A 22 -6.11 -1.61 -3.04
CA ARG A 22 -6.56 -2.56 -2.00
C ARG A 22 -6.73 -1.89 -0.65
N LEU A 23 -5.81 -1.02 -0.26
CA LEU A 23 -5.87 -0.33 1.03
C LEU A 23 -7.05 0.65 1.07
N PHE A 24 -7.31 1.39 0.00
CA PHE A 24 -8.48 2.27 -0.07
C PHE A 24 -9.80 1.49 -0.06
N SER A 25 -9.89 0.35 -0.75
CA SER A 25 -11.06 -0.54 -0.66
C SER A 25 -11.30 -1.00 0.77
N TYR A 26 -10.24 -1.48 1.43
CA TYR A 26 -10.30 -1.92 2.82
C TYR A 26 -10.74 -0.80 3.76
N MET A 27 -10.17 0.40 3.63
CA MET A 27 -10.55 1.55 4.46
C MET A 27 -12.03 1.89 4.29
N ASN A 28 -12.55 1.88 3.05
CA ASN A 28 -13.95 2.13 2.77
C ASN A 28 -14.88 1.06 3.39
N GLU A 29 -14.55 -0.22 3.22
CA GLU A 29 -15.32 -1.34 3.80
C GLU A 29 -15.37 -1.29 5.33
N HIS A 30 -14.33 -0.77 5.96
CA HIS A 30 -14.19 -0.72 7.42
C HIS A 30 -14.53 0.64 8.04
N ARG A 31 -15.04 1.61 7.27
CA ARG A 31 -15.33 2.99 7.73
C ARG A 31 -14.10 3.65 8.37
N LEU A 32 -12.95 3.48 7.74
CA LEU A 32 -11.69 4.11 8.11
C LEU A 32 -11.41 5.26 7.15
N VAL A 33 -10.81 6.34 7.65
CA VAL A 33 -10.31 7.45 6.83
C VAL A 33 -8.83 7.72 7.11
N PRO A 34 -8.07 8.22 6.12
CA PRO A 34 -6.69 8.62 6.34
C PRO A 34 -6.55 9.69 7.44
N ALA A 35 -5.70 9.43 8.42
CA ALA A 35 -5.40 10.33 9.53
C ALA A 35 -4.03 11.04 9.37
N GLY A 36 -3.49 11.07 8.15
CA GLY A 36 -2.16 11.59 7.87
C GLY A 36 -1.57 11.07 6.54
N PRO A 37 -0.29 11.39 6.26
CA PRO A 37 0.37 11.01 5.01
C PRO A 37 0.62 9.50 4.94
N SER A 38 0.67 8.95 3.72
CA SER A 38 1.10 7.58 3.49
C SER A 38 2.60 7.41 3.77
N ARG A 39 2.99 6.16 4.03
CA ARG A 39 4.38 5.75 4.16
C ARG A 39 4.65 4.51 3.31
N GLU A 40 5.76 4.54 2.59
CA GLU A 40 6.25 3.41 1.81
C GLU A 40 7.56 2.90 2.40
N LEU A 41 7.67 1.58 2.53
CA LEU A 41 8.88 0.89 2.99
C LEU A 41 9.36 -0.05 1.89
N TYR A 42 10.54 0.23 1.34
CA TYR A 42 11.23 -0.66 0.41
C TYR A 42 12.00 -1.69 1.23
N LEU A 43 11.54 -2.95 1.21
CA LEU A 43 11.97 -3.98 2.16
C LEU A 43 13.22 -4.74 1.69
N ASN A 44 13.60 -4.62 0.42
CA ASN A 44 14.77 -5.24 -0.17
C ASN A 44 15.48 -4.29 -1.16
N ASP A 45 16.74 -4.57 -1.43
CA ASP A 45 17.59 -3.76 -2.28
C ASP A 45 17.31 -4.05 -3.77
N PRO A 46 16.94 -3.04 -4.58
CA PRO A 46 16.73 -3.22 -6.02
C PRO A 46 17.99 -3.58 -6.81
N GLY A 47 19.18 -3.49 -6.22
CA GLY A 47 20.43 -4.01 -6.78
C GLY A 47 20.70 -5.49 -6.48
N GLU A 48 19.98 -6.10 -5.53
CA GLU A 48 20.22 -7.48 -5.09
C GLU A 48 19.14 -8.47 -5.56
N VAL A 49 17.92 -8.01 -5.82
CA VAL A 49 16.80 -8.85 -6.25
C VAL A 49 16.25 -8.43 -7.62
N PRO A 50 15.68 -9.36 -8.40
CA PRO A 50 14.98 -9.01 -9.64
C PRO A 50 13.70 -8.19 -9.36
N GLU A 51 13.20 -7.46 -10.36
CA GLU A 51 12.07 -6.53 -10.22
C GLU A 51 10.80 -7.22 -9.70
N GLU A 52 10.58 -8.47 -10.10
CA GLU A 52 9.42 -9.28 -9.70
C GLU A 52 9.44 -9.65 -8.21
N GLU A 53 10.61 -9.64 -7.59
CA GLU A 53 10.83 -9.94 -6.18
C GLU A 53 10.93 -8.68 -5.32
N LEU A 54 10.86 -7.47 -5.90
CA LEU A 54 10.84 -6.23 -5.13
C LEU A 54 9.62 -6.17 -4.21
N LEU A 55 9.89 -5.89 -2.94
CA LEU A 55 8.88 -5.82 -1.89
C LEU A 55 8.77 -4.39 -1.38
N THR A 56 7.59 -3.82 -1.55
CA THR A 56 7.22 -2.53 -0.96
C THR A 56 6.01 -2.71 -0.05
N GLU A 57 6.07 -2.16 1.15
CA GLU A 57 4.93 -2.07 2.06
C GLU A 57 4.38 -0.65 2.08
N VAL A 58 3.08 -0.52 1.83
CA VAL A 58 2.35 0.75 1.87
C VAL A 58 1.53 0.80 3.17
N GLN A 59 1.68 1.89 3.91
CA GLN A 59 1.01 2.14 5.18
C GLN A 59 0.27 3.48 5.14
N PHE A 60 -0.88 3.54 5.80
CA PHE A 60 -1.57 4.79 6.15
C PHE A 60 -1.88 4.80 7.64
N PRO A 61 -1.69 5.95 8.32
CA PRO A 61 -2.40 6.20 9.55
C PRO A 61 -3.90 6.33 9.25
N VAL A 62 -4.75 5.72 10.08
CA VAL A 62 -6.20 5.72 9.89
C VAL A 62 -6.94 6.02 11.19
N GLU A 63 -8.12 6.60 11.06
CA GLU A 63 -9.09 6.78 12.15
C GLU A 63 -10.46 6.25 11.73
N GLU A 64 -11.28 5.84 12.71
CA GLU A 64 -12.64 5.38 12.47
C GLU A 64 -13.57 6.57 12.23
N ILE A 65 -14.45 6.47 11.24
CA ILE A 65 -15.54 7.44 11.05
C ILE A 65 -16.55 7.20 12.18
N PRO A 66 -16.80 8.19 13.06
CA PRO A 66 -17.82 8.04 14.09
C PRO A 66 -19.20 7.87 13.46
N PRO A 67 -20.11 7.08 14.07
CA PRO A 67 -21.47 6.97 13.57
C PRO A 67 -22.14 8.34 13.62
N SER A 68 -22.93 8.66 12.58
CA SER A 68 -23.80 9.85 12.61
C SER A 68 -24.71 9.80 13.84
N PRO A 69 -24.92 10.93 14.54
CA PRO A 69 -25.77 11.01 15.72
C PRO A 69 -27.25 10.72 15.43
#